data_AF-A0A3B9LF33-F1
#
_entry.id   AF-A0A3B9LF33-F1
#
_cell.length_a   1.000
_cell.length_b   1.000
_cell.length_c   1.000
_cell.angle_alpha   90.00
_cell.angle_beta   90.00
_cell.angle_gamma   90.00
#
_symmetry.space_group_name_H-M   'P 1'
#
loop_
_entity.id
_entity.type
_entity.pdbx_description
1 polymer ?
#
loop_
_entity_poly.entity_id
_entity_poly.type
_entity_poly.pdbx_seq_one_letter_code
_entity_poly.pdbx_strand_id
1 'polypeptide(L)'
;SSKWQLGKLPHEEVRRIILTASGGPFRETPAKEFVDLTIEEALKHPTWNMGPKITIDSATLFNKGLEMIEAHWLFGVEMKRVEVVIHPQSIVHSMVEFADGSTLAQLSYSDMCFPIQYAVT
;
A
#
# COMPACT_ATOMS: atom_id res chain seq x y z
N SER A 1 -3.44 -1.52 8.94
CA SER A 1 -4.71 -1.92 9.57
C SER A 1 -5.61 -2.74 8.68
N SER A 2 -5.78 -2.39 7.40
CA SER A 2 -6.44 -3.25 6.41
C SER A 2 -5.80 -4.65 6.39
N LYS A 3 -4.46 -4.66 6.45
CA LYS A 3 -3.60 -5.82 6.72
C LYS A 3 -4.10 -6.68 7.90
N TRP A 4 -4.48 -6.11 9.04
CA TRP A 4 -4.86 -6.85 10.26
C TRP A 4 -6.27 -7.46 10.22
N GLN A 5 -7.22 -6.85 9.50
CA GLN A 5 -8.54 -7.47 9.25
C GLN A 5 -8.42 -8.80 8.49
N LEU A 6 -7.32 -8.97 7.74
CA LEU A 6 -7.03 -10.16 6.94
C LEU A 6 -6.28 -11.24 7.74
N GLY A 7 -5.69 -10.91 8.89
CA GLY A 7 -4.93 -11.85 9.72
C GLY A 7 -5.74 -12.92 10.45
N LYS A 8 -7.08 -12.91 10.30
CA LYS A 8 -7.97 -13.97 10.82
C LYS A 8 -8.33 -15.02 9.76
N LEU A 9 -7.83 -14.88 8.53
CA LEU A 9 -8.21 -15.75 7.43
C LEU A 9 -7.29 -16.98 7.37
N PRO A 10 -7.82 -18.18 7.03
CA PRO A 10 -7.00 -19.36 6.84
C PRO A 10 -5.97 -19.09 5.74
N HIS A 11 -4.68 -19.19 6.07
CA HIS A 11 -3.58 -18.90 5.13
C HIS A 11 -3.63 -19.77 3.87
N GLU A 12 -4.19 -20.97 3.96
CA GLU A 12 -4.36 -21.92 2.86
C GLU A 12 -5.41 -21.46 1.84
N GLU A 13 -6.39 -20.66 2.27
CA GLU A 13 -7.47 -20.16 1.42
C GLU A 13 -7.10 -18.85 0.72
N VAL A 14 -6.11 -18.11 1.23
CA VAL A 14 -5.61 -16.89 0.58
C VAL A 14 -4.92 -17.27 -0.72
N ARG A 15 -5.37 -16.75 -1.85
CA ARG A 15 -4.75 -16.90 -3.19
C ARG A 15 -3.66 -15.87 -3.42
N ARG A 16 -3.93 -14.59 -3.15
CA ARG A 16 -2.96 -13.48 -3.22
C ARG A 16 -3.40 -12.28 -2.38
N ILE A 17 -2.42 -11.47 -1.97
CA ILE A 17 -2.63 -10.16 -1.35
C ILE A 17 -2.38 -9.09 -2.41
N ILE A 18 -3.30 -8.13 -2.54
CA ILE A 18 -3.15 -6.99 -3.45
C ILE A 18 -2.98 -5.74 -2.61
N LEU A 19 -1.78 -5.16 -2.65
CA LEU A 19 -1.46 -3.88 -2.03
C LEU A 19 -1.69 -2.76 -3.03
N THR A 20 -2.42 -1.73 -2.63
CA THR A 20 -2.62 -0.56 -3.48
C THR A 20 -1.58 0.51 -3.17
N ALA A 21 -1.14 1.24 -4.18
CA ALA A 21 -0.25 2.39 -4.03
C ALA A 21 -0.85 3.62 -4.72
N SER A 22 -0.69 4.81 -4.12
CA SER A 22 -1.09 6.07 -4.77
C SER A 22 -0.31 6.34 -6.06
N GLY A 23 0.92 5.80 -6.14
CA GLY A 23 1.90 6.08 -7.19
C GLY A 23 2.85 7.23 -6.87
N GLY A 24 2.64 7.94 -5.74
CA GLY A 24 3.46 9.08 -5.33
C GLY A 24 3.30 10.32 -6.23
N PRO A 25 4.01 11.42 -5.92
CA PRO A 25 3.99 12.65 -6.71
C PRO A 25 4.51 12.50 -8.15
N PHE A 26 5.39 11.53 -8.40
CA PHE A 26 6.06 11.36 -9.70
C PHE A 26 5.42 10.32 -10.62
N ARG A 27 4.20 9.86 -10.30
CA ARG A 27 3.45 8.84 -11.06
C ARG A 27 3.33 9.16 -12.56
N GLU A 28 3.16 10.43 -12.89
CA GLU A 28 2.96 10.91 -14.27
C GLU A 28 4.21 11.62 -14.83
N THR A 29 5.30 11.68 -14.04
CA THR A 29 6.55 12.32 -14.45
C THR A 29 7.27 11.42 -15.47
N PRO A 30 7.69 11.95 -16.64
CA PRO A 30 8.50 11.21 -17.59
C PRO A 30 9.85 10.80 -17.01
N ALA A 31 10.30 9.57 -17.27
CA ALA A 31 11.56 9.03 -16.72
C ALA A 31 12.80 9.90 -17.01
N LYS A 32 12.82 10.63 -18.13
CA LYS A 32 13.91 11.55 -18.51
C LYS A 32 14.07 12.73 -17.55
N GLU A 33 13.01 13.11 -16.84
CA GLU A 33 12.98 14.23 -15.89
C GLU A 33 13.42 13.80 -14.47
N PHE A 34 13.64 12.50 -14.24
CA PHE A 34 13.96 11.98 -12.91
C PHE A 34 15.32 12.48 -12.39
N VAL A 35 16.23 12.86 -13.29
CA VAL A 35 17.57 13.37 -12.93
C VAL A 35 17.53 14.76 -12.30
N ASP A 36 16.45 15.52 -12.53
CA ASP A 36 16.30 16.90 -12.08
C ASP A 36 15.33 17.03 -10.89
N LEU A 37 14.79 15.91 -10.39
CA LEU A 37 13.83 15.90 -9.30
C LEU A 37 14.45 16.38 -7.98
N THR A 38 13.72 17.24 -7.29
CA THR A 38 14.12 17.81 -6.01
C THR A 38 13.41 17.14 -4.83
N ILE A 39 14.01 17.27 -3.64
CA ILE A 39 13.39 16.82 -2.38
C ILE A 39 12.08 17.58 -2.13
N GLU A 40 12.04 18.87 -2.46
CA GLU A 40 10.87 19.73 -2.25
C GLU A 40 9.67 19.29 -3.09
N GLU A 41 9.89 18.79 -4.31
CA GLU A 41 8.84 18.21 -5.14
C GLU A 41 8.39 16.84 -4.59
N ALA A 42 9.33 16.01 -4.15
CA ALA A 42 9.01 14.71 -3.57
C ALA A 42 8.17 14.82 -2.29
N LEU A 43 8.32 15.91 -1.52
CA LEU A 43 7.54 16.18 -0.31
C LEU A 43 6.08 16.60 -0.57
N LYS A 44 5.69 16.90 -1.82
CA LYS A 44 4.32 17.30 -2.19
C LYS A 44 3.44 16.09 -2.52
N HIS A 45 3.14 15.25 -1.53
CA HIS A 45 2.34 14.05 -1.74
C HIS A 45 0.86 14.37 -2.08
N PRO A 46 0.25 13.73 -3.10
CA PRO A 46 -1.08 14.11 -3.59
C PRO A 46 -2.25 13.75 -2.67
N THR A 47 -2.12 12.69 -1.86
CA THR A 47 -3.26 12.13 -1.11
C THR A 47 -3.07 12.00 0.39
N TRP A 48 -1.86 12.21 0.92
CA TRP A 48 -1.53 11.93 2.31
C TRP A 48 -0.66 13.05 2.88
N ASN A 49 -0.93 13.46 4.12
CA ASN A 49 -0.06 14.34 4.89
C ASN A 49 0.76 13.49 5.86
N MET A 50 2.06 13.35 5.59
CA MET A 50 2.94 12.41 6.30
C MET A 50 4.31 13.03 6.60
N GLY A 51 5.09 12.36 7.47
CA GLY A 51 6.47 12.75 7.75
C GLY A 51 7.39 12.64 6.52
N PRO A 52 8.50 13.39 6.48
CA PRO A 52 9.31 13.53 5.27
C PRO A 52 9.88 12.21 4.76
N LYS A 53 10.35 11.31 5.63
CA LYS A 53 10.93 10.03 5.23
C LYS A 53 9.94 9.15 4.46
N ILE A 54 8.74 8.93 5.00
CA ILE A 54 7.72 8.10 4.34
C ILE A 54 7.20 8.77 3.06
N THR A 55 7.18 10.09 3.02
CA THR A 55 6.82 10.82 1.81
C THR A 55 7.83 10.60 0.67
N ILE A 56 9.13 10.65 0.96
CA ILE A 56 10.19 10.31 -0.01
C ILE A 56 10.10 8.84 -0.44
N ASP A 57 9.89 7.92 0.50
CA ASP A 57 9.72 6.51 0.18
C ASP A 57 8.49 6.24 -0.70
N SER A 58 7.41 7.01 -0.53
CA SER A 58 6.23 6.94 -1.40
C SER A 58 6.54 7.46 -2.81
N ALA A 59 7.28 8.57 -2.91
CA ALA A 59 7.71 9.15 -4.19
C ALA A 59 8.60 8.21 -5.01
N THR A 60 9.38 7.37 -4.36
CA THR A 60 10.24 6.35 -5.00
C THR A 60 9.58 4.97 -5.11
N LEU A 61 8.34 4.82 -4.62
CA LEU A 61 7.65 3.53 -4.40
C LEU A 61 8.39 2.55 -3.47
N PHE A 62 9.50 2.95 -2.86
CA PHE A 62 10.25 2.13 -1.92
C PHE A 62 9.39 1.73 -0.72
N ASN A 63 8.49 2.63 -0.28
CA ASN A 63 7.51 2.33 0.76
C ASN A 63 6.70 1.07 0.44
N LYS A 64 6.29 0.89 -0.83
CA LYS A 64 5.49 -0.26 -1.23
C LYS A 64 6.31 -1.55 -1.24
N GLY A 65 7.60 -1.47 -1.59
CA GLY A 65 8.53 -2.61 -1.45
C GLY A 65 8.67 -3.07 0.01
N LEU A 66 8.81 -2.14 0.95
CA LEU A 66 8.83 -2.45 2.38
C LEU A 66 7.51 -3.07 2.84
N GLU A 67 6.37 -2.54 2.38
CA GLU A 67 5.07 -3.08 2.69
C GLU A 67 4.83 -4.51 2.15
N MET A 68 5.43 -4.86 1.02
CA MET A 68 5.38 -6.23 0.48
C MET A 68 6.13 -7.21 1.38
N ILE A 69 7.35 -6.82 1.81
CA ILE A 69 8.14 -7.61 2.77
C ILE A 69 7.37 -7.76 4.08
N GLU A 70 6.77 -6.68 4.56
CA GLU A 70 5.91 -6.71 5.75
C GLU A 70 4.73 -7.67 5.57
N ALA A 71 4.05 -7.66 4.42
CA ALA A 71 2.93 -8.56 4.15
C ALA A 71 3.35 -10.04 4.15
N HIS A 72 4.53 -10.35 3.61
CA HIS A 72 5.09 -11.70 3.68
C HIS A 72 5.27 -12.18 5.13
N TRP A 73 5.87 -11.34 5.98
CA TRP A 73 6.12 -11.70 7.38
C TRP A 73 4.86 -11.71 8.24
N LEU A 74 3.95 -10.75 8.05
CA LEU A 74 2.72 -10.64 8.84
C LEU A 74 1.69 -11.72 8.48
N PHE A 75 1.61 -12.14 7.21
CA PHE A 75 0.57 -13.04 6.73
C PHE A 75 1.09 -14.39 6.22
N GLY A 76 2.38 -14.68 6.32
CA GLY A 76 2.95 -15.95 5.86
C GLY A 76 2.71 -16.24 4.37
N VAL A 77 2.44 -15.21 3.56
CA VAL A 77 2.17 -15.33 2.12
C VAL A 77 3.48 -15.18 1.35
N GLU A 78 3.78 -16.10 0.42
CA GLU A 78 4.98 -16.00 -0.42
C GLU A 78 5.00 -14.67 -1.19
N MET A 79 6.18 -14.03 -1.30
CA MET A 79 6.33 -12.72 -1.96
C MET A 79 5.75 -12.68 -3.40
N LYS A 80 5.85 -13.77 -4.17
CA LYS A 80 5.28 -13.87 -5.53
C LYS A 80 3.74 -13.77 -5.57
N ARG A 81 3.08 -13.89 -4.42
CA ARG A 81 1.62 -13.80 -4.24
C ARG A 81 1.21 -12.48 -3.59
N VAL A 82 2.14 -11.53 -3.46
CA VAL A 82 1.88 -10.16 -3.04
C VAL A 82 2.01 -9.27 -4.27
N GLU A 83 0.89 -8.76 -4.76
CA GLU A 83 0.84 -7.91 -5.95
C GLU A 83 0.66 -6.44 -5.56
N VAL A 84 1.20 -5.54 -6.37
CA VAL A 84 1.06 -4.10 -6.20
C VAL A 84 0.29 -3.51 -7.37
N VAL A 85 -0.76 -2.75 -7.07
CA VAL A 85 -1.58 -2.06 -8.07
C VAL A 85 -1.60 -0.55 -7.77
N ILE A 86 -1.46 0.26 -8.82
CA ILE A 86 -1.59 1.72 -8.69
C ILE A 86 -3.08 2.08 -8.59
N HIS A 87 -3.46 2.70 -7.48
CA HIS A 87 -4.80 3.20 -7.19
C HIS A 87 -4.69 4.66 -6.69
N PRO A 88 -4.67 5.65 -7.60
CA PRO A 88 -4.39 7.05 -7.27
C PRO A 88 -5.36 7.64 -6.24
N GLN A 89 -6.63 7.22 -6.28
CA GLN A 89 -7.66 7.70 -5.36
C GLN A 89 -7.38 7.31 -3.91
N SER A 90 -6.57 6.27 -3.67
CA SER A 90 -6.19 5.81 -2.32
C SER A 90 -7.39 5.50 -1.41
N ILE A 91 -8.52 5.03 -1.99
CA ILE A 91 -9.74 4.66 -1.25
C ILE A 91 -9.73 3.18 -0.89
N VAL A 92 -9.38 2.33 -1.85
CA VAL A 92 -9.10 0.92 -1.59
C VAL A 92 -7.68 0.82 -1.08
N HIS A 93 -7.46 0.40 0.18
CA HIS A 93 -6.12 0.38 0.78
C HIS A 93 -5.40 -0.96 0.60
N SER A 94 -6.14 -2.06 0.50
CA SER A 94 -5.64 -3.37 0.12
C SER A 94 -6.80 -4.34 -0.12
N MET A 95 -6.52 -5.44 -0.81
CA MET A 95 -7.47 -6.51 -1.07
C MET A 95 -6.82 -7.87 -0.83
N VAL A 96 -7.64 -8.89 -0.58
CA VAL A 96 -7.25 -10.30 -0.55
C VAL A 96 -8.17 -11.07 -1.47
N GLU A 97 -7.55 -11.82 -2.37
CA GLU A 97 -8.24 -12.78 -3.22
C GLU A 97 -8.07 -14.16 -2.61
N PHE A 98 -9.15 -14.94 -2.59
CA PHE A 98 -9.20 -16.29 -2.07
C PHE A 98 -9.16 -17.34 -3.20
N ALA A 99 -8.88 -18.58 -2.82
CA ALA A 99 -8.78 -19.71 -3.76
C ALA A 99 -10.09 -20.00 -4.50
N ASP A 100 -11.24 -19.62 -3.92
CA ASP A 100 -12.57 -19.73 -4.53
C ASP A 100 -12.89 -18.60 -5.53
N GLY A 101 -11.99 -17.63 -5.69
CA GLY A 101 -12.14 -16.47 -6.56
C GLY A 101 -12.85 -15.27 -5.92
N SER A 102 -13.29 -15.38 -4.66
CA SER A 102 -13.83 -14.24 -3.93
C SER A 102 -12.72 -13.23 -3.60
N THR A 103 -13.08 -11.94 -3.48
CA THR A 103 -12.14 -10.87 -3.14
C THR A 103 -12.71 -9.99 -2.04
N LEU A 104 -11.96 -9.83 -0.96
CA LEU A 104 -12.28 -8.93 0.14
C LEU A 104 -11.41 -7.68 0.04
N ALA A 105 -12.03 -6.51 0.05
CA ALA A 105 -11.36 -5.21 -0.04
C ALA A 105 -11.66 -4.38 1.21
N GLN A 106 -10.65 -3.67 1.72
CA GLN A 106 -10.85 -2.66 2.75
C GLN A 106 -10.83 -1.27 2.11
N LEU A 107 -11.87 -0.50 2.40
CA LEU A 107 -12.09 0.84 1.85
C LEU A 107 -12.25 1.84 2.98
N SER A 108 -11.58 2.98 2.85
CA SER A 108 -11.80 4.16 3.69
C SER A 108 -11.27 5.40 2.98
N TYR A 109 -11.59 6.58 3.50
CA TYR A 109 -10.80 7.76 3.15
C TYR A 109 -9.38 7.61 3.67
N SER A 110 -8.43 8.34 3.06
CA SER A 110 -7.02 8.37 3.44
C SER A 110 -6.81 9.07 4.80
N ASP A 111 -7.17 8.38 5.88
CA ASP A 111 -7.08 8.85 7.27
C ASP A 111 -6.50 7.74 8.15
N MET A 112 -5.44 8.07 8.90
CA MET A 112 -4.74 7.14 9.80
C MET A 112 -5.52 6.86 11.09
N CYS A 113 -6.53 7.65 11.43
CA CYS A 113 -7.35 7.44 12.63
C CYS A 113 -8.04 6.06 12.61
N PHE A 114 -8.62 5.67 11.47
CA PHE A 114 -9.30 4.39 11.33
C PHE A 114 -8.36 3.19 11.55
N PRO A 115 -7.17 3.14 10.91
CA PRO A 115 -6.17 2.14 11.20
C PRO A 115 -5.78 1.99 12.66
N ILE A 116 -5.54 3.11 13.33
CA ILE A 116 -5.06 3.15 14.70
C ILE A 116 -6.16 2.70 15.64
N GLN A 117 -7.39 3.20 15.44
CA GLN A 117 -8.56 2.81 16.20
C GLN A 117 -8.75 1.29 16.19
N TYR A 118 -8.73 0.66 15.01
CA TYR A 118 -8.87 -0.80 14.90
C TYR A 118 -7.78 -1.58 15.63
N ALA A 119 -6.56 -1.04 15.76
CA ALA A 119 -5.47 -1.73 16.45
C ALA A 119 -5.58 -1.67 17.98
N VAL A 120 -6.34 -0.70 18.52
CA VAL A 120 -6.48 -0.47 19.96
C VAL A 120 -7.86 -0.83 20.52
N THR A 121 -8.77 -1.34 19.67
CA THR A 121 -10.12 -1.81 20.04
C THR A 121 -10.32 -3.24 19.61
#